data_AF-A0A945URP0-F1
#
_entry.id   AF-A0A945URP0-F1
#
_cell.length_a   1.000
_cell.length_b   1.000
_cell.length_c   1.000
_cell.angle_alpha   90.00
_cell.angle_beta   90.00
_cell.angle_gamma   90.00
#
_symmetry.space_group_name_H-M   'P 1'
#
loop_
_entity.id
_entity.type
_entity.pdbx_description
1 polymer ?
#
loop_
_entity_poly.entity_id
_entity_poly.type
_entity_poly.pdbx_seq_one_letter_code
_entity_poly.pdbx_strand_id
1 'polypeptide(L)'
;MEAEVTWENLDWPTLDRIRAGFLTGSAAKGPYWQSLADLAHYDFTFAERIGWKWDHVLRELNRRGWAPAQGKLLDWGCGSGVAHRRVISTWPDSTQSVRVFDHSTWAEAYATQRVNDRFPNLDVRSWERSESIATLTISHVLNELDKESAQDLMQTIQSATKVIWVEPGTSEVAGQLVQWREKLRDSFRVVFPCPHQGACGLRTPANALHWCHHFASPPAGVFADSNWVKFGQRAGIDLRSLPYSALVLEKPTAAIETREAAVEDLAGRIIGRPKVSKPCTRFLGCDSDQVQRLEMPKKLNARLAKKLDRPNAPRLFRWKHEQGKVIAMDPLVRDDES
;
A
#
# COMPACT_ATOMS: atom_id res chain seq x y z
N MET A 1 -10.79 -25.79 18.10
CA MET A 1 -9.72 -24.78 18.06
C MET A 1 -8.52 -25.47 17.43
N GLU A 2 -8.19 -25.11 16.19
CA GLU A 2 -6.88 -25.49 15.65
C GLU A 2 -5.80 -24.83 16.52
N ALA A 3 -4.67 -25.52 16.69
CA ALA A 3 -3.56 -24.99 17.48
C ALA A 3 -3.04 -23.69 16.85
N GLU A 4 -2.64 -22.73 17.68
CA GLU A 4 -2.01 -21.50 17.19
C GLU A 4 -0.74 -21.84 16.38
N VAL A 5 -0.59 -21.21 15.22
CA VAL A 5 0.59 -21.40 14.37
C VAL A 5 1.79 -20.71 15.03
N THR A 6 2.88 -21.45 15.18
CA THR A 6 4.16 -21.00 15.71
C THR A 6 5.29 -21.39 14.75
N TRP A 7 6.50 -20.87 14.98
CA TRP A 7 7.66 -21.21 14.17
C TRP A 7 8.03 -22.70 14.22
N GLU A 8 7.69 -23.40 15.31
CA GLU A 8 7.94 -24.83 15.49
C GLU A 8 6.97 -25.72 14.69
N ASN A 9 5.74 -25.26 14.43
CA ASN A 9 4.71 -26.04 13.74
C ASN A 9 4.37 -25.52 12.34
N LEU A 10 5.19 -24.61 11.78
CA LEU A 10 5.02 -24.10 10.42
C LEU A 10 5.06 -25.22 9.36
N ASP A 11 3.99 -25.31 8.56
CA ASP A 11 3.94 -26.17 7.39
C ASP A 11 4.66 -25.52 6.20
N TRP A 12 5.95 -25.82 6.09
CA TRP A 12 6.76 -25.32 4.98
C TRP A 12 6.31 -25.82 3.60
N PRO A 13 6.00 -27.11 3.38
CA PRO A 13 5.42 -27.56 2.12
C PRO A 13 4.23 -26.72 1.64
N THR A 14 3.31 -26.37 2.55
CA THR A 14 2.17 -25.51 2.23
C THR A 14 2.62 -24.09 1.83
N LEU A 15 3.55 -23.49 2.56
CA LEU A 15 4.11 -22.18 2.22
C LEU A 15 4.85 -22.18 0.87
N ASP A 16 5.63 -23.24 0.59
CA ASP A 16 6.38 -23.42 -0.64
C ASP A 16 5.41 -23.57 -1.84
N ARG A 17 4.32 -24.33 -1.67
CA ARG A 17 3.24 -24.47 -2.67
C ARG A 17 2.56 -23.14 -2.97
N ILE A 18 2.11 -22.42 -1.93
CA ILE A 18 1.44 -21.12 -2.08
C ILE A 18 2.37 -20.13 -2.80
N ARG A 19 3.64 -20.08 -2.39
CA ARG A 19 4.64 -19.21 -3.01
C ARG A 19 4.88 -19.55 -4.47
N ALA A 20 5.02 -20.82 -4.81
CA ALA A 20 5.18 -21.26 -6.20
C ALA A 20 3.98 -20.82 -7.07
N GLY A 21 2.76 -20.87 -6.53
CA GLY A 21 1.56 -20.40 -7.23
C GLY A 21 1.62 -18.91 -7.59
N PHE A 22 2.05 -18.06 -6.65
CA PHE A 22 2.23 -16.63 -6.92
C PHE A 22 3.36 -16.32 -7.90
N LEU A 23 4.44 -17.09 -7.88
CA LEU A 23 5.58 -16.87 -8.79
C LEU A 23 5.29 -17.32 -10.23
N THR A 24 4.47 -18.36 -10.41
CA THR A 24 4.14 -18.94 -11.72
C THR A 24 2.84 -18.38 -12.32
N GLY A 25 2.11 -17.54 -11.57
CA GLY A 25 0.84 -16.95 -12.01
C GLY A 25 -0.33 -17.92 -12.01
N SER A 26 -0.19 -19.12 -11.42
CA SER A 26 -1.30 -20.09 -11.33
C SER A 26 -2.35 -19.69 -10.30
N ALA A 27 -2.02 -18.78 -9.36
CA ALA A 27 -2.96 -18.19 -8.41
C ALA A 27 -4.14 -17.47 -9.10
N ALA A 28 -3.97 -17.00 -10.34
CA ALA A 28 -5.02 -16.35 -11.12
C ALA A 28 -6.01 -17.35 -11.78
N LYS A 29 -5.85 -18.67 -11.57
CA LYS A 29 -6.69 -19.71 -12.21
C LYS A 29 -7.80 -20.28 -11.33
N GLY A 30 -8.00 -19.74 -10.13
CA GLY A 30 -9.03 -20.15 -9.18
C GLY A 30 -8.55 -20.12 -7.71
N PRO A 31 -9.41 -20.52 -6.76
CA PRO A 31 -9.07 -20.48 -5.33
C PRO A 31 -7.86 -21.38 -5.03
N TYR A 32 -6.75 -20.78 -4.61
CA TYR A 32 -5.51 -21.51 -4.30
C TYR A 32 -5.41 -21.92 -2.81
N TRP A 33 -6.27 -21.36 -1.96
CA TRP A 33 -6.45 -21.79 -0.57
C TRP A 33 -7.16 -23.14 -0.51
N GLN A 34 -6.50 -24.14 0.08
CA GLN A 34 -7.03 -25.50 0.19
C GLN A 34 -7.68 -25.75 1.56
N SER A 35 -7.37 -24.94 2.56
CA SER A 35 -7.82 -25.10 3.95
C SER A 35 -7.70 -23.80 4.76
N LEU A 36 -8.30 -23.76 5.96
CA LEU A 36 -8.03 -22.68 6.93
C LEU A 36 -6.58 -22.71 7.43
N ALA A 37 -5.97 -23.89 7.52
CA ALA A 37 -4.56 -24.05 7.90
C ALA A 37 -3.61 -23.36 6.91
N ASP A 38 -3.89 -23.43 5.59
CA ASP A 38 -3.12 -22.69 4.57
C ASP A 38 -3.06 -21.20 4.90
N LEU A 39 -4.22 -20.62 5.21
CA LEU A 39 -4.37 -19.22 5.56
C LEU A 39 -3.69 -18.90 6.89
N ALA A 40 -3.76 -19.80 7.88
CA ALA A 40 -3.07 -19.61 9.16
C ALA A 40 -1.55 -19.53 9.01
N HIS A 41 -0.94 -20.45 8.26
CA HIS A 41 0.50 -20.44 7.97
C HIS A 41 0.90 -19.22 7.13
N TYR A 42 0.08 -18.86 6.14
CA TYR A 42 0.30 -17.66 5.33
C TYR A 42 0.18 -16.37 6.15
N ASP A 43 -0.83 -16.28 7.02
CA ASP A 43 -1.11 -15.13 7.88
C ASP A 43 0.08 -14.84 8.80
N PHE A 44 0.61 -15.90 9.42
CA PHE A 44 1.75 -15.84 10.31
C PHE A 44 3.06 -15.40 9.61
N THR A 45 3.16 -15.56 8.29
CA THR A 45 4.41 -15.35 7.54
C THR A 45 4.29 -14.31 6.42
N PHE A 46 3.83 -14.70 5.23
CA PHE A 46 3.77 -13.84 4.06
C PHE A 46 2.81 -12.65 4.26
N ALA A 47 1.68 -12.86 4.93
CA ALA A 47 0.71 -11.78 5.17
C ALA A 47 1.28 -10.71 6.10
N GLU A 48 2.07 -11.05 7.13
CA GLU A 48 2.73 -10.04 7.97
C GLU A 48 3.61 -9.10 7.15
N ARG A 49 4.31 -9.61 6.12
CA ARG A 49 5.08 -8.74 5.20
C ARG A 49 4.20 -7.81 4.38
N ILE A 50 2.98 -8.22 4.04
CA ILE A 50 1.97 -7.35 3.42
C ILE A 50 1.49 -6.33 4.46
N GLY A 51 1.25 -6.76 5.70
CA GLY A 51 0.94 -5.91 6.84
C GLY A 51 1.94 -4.77 7.03
N TRP A 52 3.24 -5.03 6.92
CA TRP A 52 4.26 -3.98 7.04
C TRP A 52 4.18 -2.91 5.94
N LYS A 53 3.69 -3.27 4.75
CA LYS A 53 3.41 -2.29 3.67
C LYS A 53 2.19 -1.45 4.02
N TRP A 54 1.13 -2.09 4.51
CA TRP A 54 -0.04 -1.40 5.04
C TRP A 54 0.37 -0.43 6.13
N ASP A 55 1.10 -0.87 7.17
CA ASP A 55 1.58 -0.03 8.26
C ASP A 55 2.37 1.19 7.76
N HIS A 56 3.12 1.07 6.67
CA HIS A 56 3.79 2.21 6.05
C HIS A 56 2.79 3.17 5.37
N VAL A 57 1.83 2.67 4.59
CA VAL A 57 0.79 3.50 3.97
C VAL A 57 -0.06 4.20 5.02
N LEU A 58 -0.50 3.48 6.06
CA LEU A 58 -1.33 4.02 7.13
C LEU A 58 -0.62 5.13 7.92
N ARG A 59 0.68 4.96 8.23
CA ARG A 59 1.50 6.03 8.85
C ARG A 59 1.61 7.26 7.96
N GLU A 60 1.79 7.08 6.65
CA GLU A 60 1.82 8.21 5.71
C GLU A 60 0.48 8.95 5.67
N LEU A 61 -0.64 8.23 5.73
CA LEU A 61 -1.98 8.83 5.77
C LEU A 61 -2.23 9.59 7.10
N ASN A 62 -1.87 9.01 8.24
CA ASN A 62 -1.95 9.69 9.55
C ASN A 62 -1.16 11.01 9.56
N ARG A 63 0.07 10.99 9.02
CA ARG A 63 0.92 12.18 8.89
C ARG A 63 0.33 13.28 8.02
N ARG A 64 -0.60 12.93 7.13
CA ARG A 64 -1.34 13.87 6.27
C ARG A 64 -2.63 14.38 6.94
N GLY A 65 -2.89 13.98 8.18
CA GLY A 65 -4.17 14.23 8.85
C GLY A 65 -5.33 13.56 8.13
N TRP A 66 -5.08 12.45 7.43
CA TRP A 66 -6.10 11.68 6.75
C TRP A 66 -6.53 10.50 7.63
N ALA A 67 -7.83 10.24 7.66
CA ALA A 67 -8.44 9.09 8.34
C ALA A 67 -9.54 8.49 7.45
N PRO A 68 -9.88 7.20 7.59
CA PRO A 68 -10.97 6.56 6.88
C PRO A 68 -12.33 7.20 7.22
N ALA A 69 -13.34 6.94 6.39
CA ALA A 69 -14.69 7.40 6.67
C ALA A 69 -15.31 6.56 7.79
N GLN A 70 -16.06 7.22 8.67
CA GLN A 70 -16.87 6.57 9.69
C GLN A 70 -17.91 5.65 9.04
N GLY A 71 -17.93 4.37 9.40
CA GLY A 71 -18.97 3.44 8.95
C GLY A 71 -18.45 2.05 8.61
N LYS A 72 -19.05 1.45 7.58
CA LYS A 72 -18.77 0.09 7.13
C LYS A 72 -17.45 0.03 6.34
N LEU A 73 -16.56 -0.85 6.76
CA LEU A 73 -15.32 -1.16 6.05
C LEU A 73 -15.52 -2.44 5.24
N LEU A 74 -15.19 -2.42 3.95
CA LEU A 74 -15.12 -3.60 3.10
C LEU A 74 -13.67 -3.94 2.78
N ASP A 75 -13.27 -5.20 2.99
CA ASP A 75 -12.03 -5.76 2.46
C ASP A 75 -12.33 -6.62 1.23
N TRP A 76 -11.99 -6.11 0.04
CA TRP A 76 -12.26 -6.76 -1.24
C TRP A 76 -11.02 -7.52 -1.71
N GLY A 77 -11.16 -8.84 -1.87
CA GLY A 77 -10.04 -9.78 -1.95
C GLY A 77 -9.36 -9.94 -0.59
N CYS A 78 -10.13 -10.28 0.45
CA CYS A 78 -9.69 -10.17 1.83
C CYS A 78 -8.50 -11.07 2.19
N GLY A 79 -8.31 -12.22 1.51
CA GLY A 79 -7.25 -13.18 1.84
C GLY A 79 -7.28 -13.55 3.33
N SER A 80 -6.14 -13.40 4.02
CA SER A 80 -6.06 -13.65 5.48
C SER A 80 -6.65 -12.54 6.36
N GLY A 81 -7.13 -11.45 5.75
CA GLY A 81 -7.66 -10.28 6.44
C GLY A 81 -6.60 -9.34 6.99
N VAL A 82 -5.35 -9.42 6.54
CA VAL A 82 -4.29 -8.54 7.05
C VAL A 82 -4.59 -7.06 6.79
N ALA A 83 -5.14 -6.71 5.61
CA ALA A 83 -5.39 -5.33 5.21
C ALA A 83 -6.35 -4.61 6.17
N HIS A 84 -7.59 -5.09 6.30
CA HIS A 84 -8.57 -4.45 7.17
C HIS A 84 -8.16 -4.49 8.65
N ARG A 85 -7.51 -5.55 9.14
CA ARG A 85 -7.05 -5.62 10.54
C ARG A 85 -6.02 -4.52 10.85
N ARG A 86 -5.16 -4.13 9.89
CA ARG A 86 -4.26 -2.97 10.06
C ARG A 86 -5.02 -1.65 10.07
N VAL A 87 -6.04 -1.50 9.22
CA VAL A 87 -6.87 -0.29 9.20
C VAL A 87 -7.63 -0.12 10.52
N ILE A 88 -8.31 -1.17 11.00
CA ILE A 88 -9.06 -1.16 12.27
C ILE A 88 -8.11 -0.88 13.44
N SER A 89 -6.93 -1.50 13.48
CA SER A 89 -5.96 -1.24 14.55
C SER A 89 -5.44 0.19 14.55
N THR A 90 -5.39 0.85 13.39
CA THR A 90 -4.89 2.23 13.26
C THR A 90 -5.97 3.25 13.58
N TRP A 91 -7.22 3.00 13.18
CA TRP A 91 -8.37 3.87 13.42
C TRP A 91 -9.56 3.06 13.93
N PRO A 92 -9.52 2.62 15.21
CA PRO A 92 -10.55 1.76 15.77
C PRO A 92 -11.92 2.44 15.74
N ASP A 93 -11.96 3.73 16.04
CA ASP A 93 -13.19 4.50 16.14
C ASP A 93 -13.86 4.77 14.78
N SER A 94 -13.19 4.49 13.66
CA SER A 94 -13.74 4.73 12.32
C SER A 94 -14.56 3.58 11.76
N THR A 95 -14.42 2.38 12.32
CA THR A 95 -15.03 1.16 11.77
C THR A 95 -16.20 0.72 12.63
N GLN A 96 -17.42 0.78 12.09
CA GLN A 96 -18.63 0.33 12.79
C GLN A 96 -18.94 -1.15 12.55
N SER A 97 -18.63 -1.63 11.34
CA SER A 97 -18.82 -3.03 10.94
C SER A 97 -17.85 -3.36 9.81
N VAL A 98 -17.47 -4.63 9.70
CA VAL A 98 -16.57 -5.16 8.68
C VAL A 98 -17.36 -6.03 7.72
N ARG A 99 -17.07 -5.89 6.44
CA ARG A 99 -17.47 -6.83 5.40
C ARG A 99 -16.23 -7.40 4.73
N VAL A 100 -16.26 -8.68 4.43
CA VAL A 100 -15.18 -9.37 3.72
C VAL A 100 -15.72 -9.93 2.43
N PHE A 101 -14.91 -9.91 1.39
CA PHE A 101 -15.22 -10.54 0.11
C PHE A 101 -13.95 -11.16 -0.46
N ASP A 102 -14.04 -12.41 -0.91
CA ASP A 102 -12.97 -13.09 -1.63
C ASP A 102 -13.58 -14.13 -2.57
N HIS A 103 -12.87 -14.51 -3.64
CA HIS A 103 -13.34 -15.62 -4.47
C HIS A 103 -13.21 -16.98 -3.74
N SER A 104 -12.47 -17.02 -2.63
CA SER A 104 -12.34 -18.17 -1.74
C SER A 104 -13.17 -18.02 -0.47
N THR A 105 -14.12 -18.92 -0.27
CA THR A 105 -14.88 -19.01 0.98
C THR A 105 -14.02 -19.32 2.20
N TRP A 106 -12.87 -19.99 2.02
CA TRP A 106 -11.89 -20.20 3.09
C TRP A 106 -11.27 -18.88 3.56
N ALA A 107 -10.93 -17.98 2.63
CA ALA A 107 -10.40 -16.67 2.95
C ALA A 107 -11.42 -15.82 3.72
N GLU A 108 -12.68 -15.79 3.26
CA GLU A 108 -13.75 -15.08 3.97
C GLU A 108 -13.98 -15.63 5.38
N ALA A 109 -14.03 -16.96 5.54
CA ALA A 109 -14.20 -17.61 6.83
C ALA A 109 -13.04 -17.30 7.79
N TYR A 110 -11.79 -17.42 7.31
CA TYR A 110 -10.61 -17.12 8.10
C TYR A 110 -10.56 -15.64 8.51
N ALA A 111 -10.72 -14.72 7.55
CA ALA A 111 -10.72 -13.28 7.80
C ALA A 111 -11.80 -12.88 8.83
N THR A 112 -13.01 -13.42 8.70
CA THR A 112 -14.11 -13.22 9.66
C THR A 112 -13.72 -13.71 11.06
N GLN A 113 -13.18 -14.93 11.16
CA GLN A 113 -12.73 -15.48 12.44
C GLN A 113 -11.67 -14.59 13.11
N ARG A 114 -10.67 -14.11 12.35
CA ARG A 114 -9.61 -13.25 12.88
C ARG A 114 -10.12 -11.90 13.37
N VAL A 115 -11.19 -11.37 12.79
CA VAL A 115 -11.86 -10.17 13.31
C VAL A 115 -12.57 -10.49 14.61
N ASN A 116 -13.36 -11.56 14.67
CA ASN A 116 -14.07 -11.96 15.89
C ASN A 116 -13.10 -12.21 17.07
N ASP A 117 -11.96 -12.84 16.81
CA ASP A 117 -10.93 -13.12 17.84
C ASP A 117 -10.30 -11.83 18.40
N ARG A 118 -10.02 -10.85 17.52
CA ARG A 118 -9.23 -9.65 17.87
C ARG A 118 -10.09 -8.44 18.23
N PHE A 119 -11.29 -8.36 17.67
CA PHE A 119 -12.23 -7.24 17.77
C PHE A 119 -13.64 -7.78 18.04
N PRO A 120 -13.90 -8.43 19.19
CA PRO A 120 -15.12 -9.20 19.45
C PRO A 120 -16.42 -8.37 19.42
N ASN A 121 -16.31 -7.04 19.46
CA ASN A 121 -17.45 -6.12 19.42
C ASN A 121 -17.79 -5.61 18.02
N LEU A 122 -17.00 -5.95 16.99
CA LEU A 122 -17.28 -5.55 15.61
C LEU A 122 -18.15 -6.59 14.91
N ASP A 123 -19.25 -6.14 14.32
CA ASP A 123 -20.04 -6.95 13.38
C ASP A 123 -19.20 -7.26 12.14
N VAL A 124 -18.95 -8.54 11.86
CA VAL A 124 -18.21 -9.02 10.69
C VAL A 124 -18.96 -10.14 9.99
N ARG A 125 -19.07 -10.02 8.66
CA ARG A 125 -19.69 -11.04 7.80
C ARG A 125 -19.27 -10.86 6.34
N SER A 126 -19.57 -11.84 5.50
CA SER A 126 -19.43 -11.73 4.04
C SER A 126 -20.21 -10.52 3.51
N TRP A 127 -19.65 -9.87 2.50
CA TRP A 127 -20.24 -8.70 1.88
C TRP A 127 -21.40 -9.06 0.95
N GLU A 128 -22.51 -8.33 1.09
CA GLU A 128 -23.59 -8.34 0.11
C GLU A 128 -23.47 -7.11 -0.80
N ARG A 129 -23.43 -7.31 -2.12
CA ARG A 129 -23.18 -6.25 -3.12
C ARG A 129 -24.11 -5.04 -3.07
N SER A 130 -25.27 -5.15 -2.42
CA SER A 130 -26.24 -4.07 -2.22
C SER A 130 -25.88 -3.13 -1.06
N GLU A 131 -24.90 -3.49 -0.22
CA GLU A 131 -24.55 -2.71 0.97
C GLU A 131 -23.70 -1.48 0.63
N SER A 132 -24.04 -0.32 1.20
CA SER A 132 -23.21 0.88 1.12
C SER A 132 -21.91 0.73 1.92
N ILE A 133 -20.79 1.10 1.32
CA ILE A 133 -19.45 1.02 1.92
C ILE A 133 -18.88 2.41 2.19
N ALA A 134 -18.41 2.65 3.41
CA ALA A 134 -17.73 3.88 3.77
C ALA A 134 -16.26 3.84 3.33
N THR A 135 -15.54 2.79 3.72
CA THR A 135 -14.12 2.60 3.42
C THR A 135 -13.89 1.25 2.74
N LEU A 136 -13.19 1.26 1.62
CA LEU A 136 -12.80 0.07 0.87
C LEU A 136 -11.28 -0.16 1.01
N THR A 137 -10.90 -1.37 1.42
CA THR A 137 -9.51 -1.86 1.36
C THR A 137 -9.37 -2.86 0.23
N ILE A 138 -8.25 -2.74 -0.51
CA ILE A 138 -7.91 -3.63 -1.61
C ILE A 138 -6.44 -3.99 -1.46
N SER A 139 -6.12 -5.29 -1.44
CA SER A 139 -4.73 -5.71 -1.31
C SER A 139 -4.34 -6.84 -2.23
N HIS A 140 -3.29 -6.64 -3.02
CA HIS A 140 -2.64 -7.71 -3.77
C HIS A 140 -3.55 -8.45 -4.78
N VAL A 141 -4.59 -7.78 -5.30
CA VAL A 141 -5.60 -8.42 -6.16
C VAL A 141 -5.32 -8.23 -7.64
N LEU A 142 -4.55 -7.21 -8.05
CA LEU A 142 -4.44 -6.83 -9.47
C LEU A 142 -3.95 -7.96 -10.38
N ASN A 143 -3.06 -8.83 -9.89
CA ASN A 143 -2.54 -9.97 -10.65
C ASN A 143 -3.54 -11.12 -10.80
N GLU A 144 -4.68 -11.05 -10.11
CA GLU A 144 -5.71 -12.09 -10.04
C GLU A 144 -7.02 -11.65 -10.70
N LEU A 145 -7.12 -10.39 -11.16
CA LEU A 145 -8.34 -9.85 -11.76
C LEU A 145 -8.51 -10.29 -13.21
N ASP A 146 -9.60 -11.00 -13.48
CA ASP A 146 -10.15 -11.10 -14.82
C ASP A 146 -11.00 -9.86 -15.18
N LYS A 147 -11.57 -9.86 -16.39
CA LYS A 147 -12.35 -8.71 -16.90
C LYS A 147 -13.61 -8.44 -16.07
N GLU A 148 -14.28 -9.49 -15.63
CA GLU A 148 -15.54 -9.38 -14.87
C GLU A 148 -15.26 -8.85 -13.45
N SER A 149 -14.26 -9.43 -12.78
CA SER A 149 -13.81 -9.01 -11.45
C SER A 149 -13.29 -7.57 -11.47
N ALA A 150 -12.60 -7.15 -12.54
CA ALA A 150 -12.20 -5.76 -12.71
C ALA A 150 -13.40 -4.81 -12.88
N GLN A 151 -14.50 -5.23 -13.51
CA GLN A 151 -15.71 -4.42 -13.61
C GLN A 151 -16.43 -4.32 -12.26
N ASP A 152 -16.57 -5.44 -11.54
CA ASP A 152 -17.14 -5.50 -10.19
C ASP A 152 -16.34 -4.61 -9.21
N LEU A 153 -15.01 -4.69 -9.25
CA LEU A 153 -14.14 -3.85 -8.44
C LEU A 153 -14.28 -2.36 -8.78
N MET A 154 -14.40 -2.00 -10.07
CA MET A 154 -14.63 -0.61 -10.47
C MET A 154 -15.94 -0.06 -9.89
N GLN A 155 -17.04 -0.83 -9.98
CA GLN A 155 -18.33 -0.44 -9.40
C GLN A 155 -18.25 -0.31 -7.88
N THR A 156 -17.57 -1.25 -7.23
CA THR A 156 -17.35 -1.24 -5.77
C THR A 156 -16.58 0.01 -5.35
N ILE A 157 -15.48 0.34 -6.04
CA ILE A 157 -14.71 1.57 -5.82
C ILE A 157 -15.59 2.80 -5.97
N GLN A 158 -16.37 2.90 -7.05
CA GLN A 158 -17.26 4.03 -7.31
C GLN A 158 -18.34 4.21 -6.23
N SER A 159 -18.78 3.12 -5.59
CA SER A 159 -19.73 3.20 -4.47
C SER A 159 -19.09 3.70 -3.18
N ALA A 160 -17.82 3.37 -2.92
CA ALA A 160 -17.12 3.69 -1.67
C ALA A 160 -16.87 5.19 -1.50
N THR A 161 -16.76 5.65 -0.25
CA THR A 161 -16.40 7.05 0.05
C THR A 161 -14.89 7.24 0.06
N LYS A 162 -14.16 6.28 0.61
CA LYS A 162 -12.70 6.26 0.68
C LYS A 162 -12.16 4.91 0.27
N VAL A 163 -11.01 4.89 -0.42
CA VAL A 163 -10.36 3.67 -0.89
C VAL A 163 -8.90 3.69 -0.49
N ILE A 164 -8.42 2.59 0.08
CA ILE A 164 -7.00 2.34 0.31
C ILE A 164 -6.62 1.08 -0.48
N TRP A 165 -5.76 1.23 -1.48
CA TRP A 165 -5.34 0.14 -2.35
C TRP A 165 -3.82 -0.04 -2.24
N VAL A 166 -3.37 -1.22 -1.80
CA VAL A 166 -1.94 -1.56 -1.63
C VAL A 166 -1.57 -2.82 -2.40
N GLU A 167 -0.56 -2.70 -3.25
CA GLU A 167 -0.16 -3.73 -4.20
C GLU A 167 1.35 -4.05 -4.09
N PRO A 168 1.81 -5.24 -4.54
CA PRO A 168 3.23 -5.55 -4.55
C PRO A 168 3.99 -4.59 -5.45
N GLY A 169 5.24 -4.31 -5.08
CA GLY A 169 6.11 -3.47 -5.88
C GLY A 169 6.70 -4.24 -7.05
N THR A 170 5.96 -4.33 -8.16
CA THR A 170 6.48 -4.70 -9.49
C THR A 170 6.11 -3.63 -10.51
N SER A 171 6.91 -3.48 -11.56
CA SER A 171 6.67 -2.48 -12.61
C SER A 171 5.36 -2.71 -13.34
N GLU A 172 5.00 -3.97 -13.58
CA GLU A 172 3.74 -4.37 -14.19
C GLU A 172 2.53 -3.90 -13.37
N VAL A 173 2.49 -4.29 -12.09
CA VAL A 173 1.37 -3.97 -11.19
C VAL A 173 1.25 -2.48 -10.96
N ALA A 174 2.37 -1.77 -10.81
CA ALA A 174 2.33 -0.32 -10.70
C ALA A 174 1.83 0.36 -11.98
N GLY A 175 2.18 -0.17 -13.15
CA GLY A 175 1.65 0.29 -14.42
C GLY A 175 0.12 0.11 -14.50
N GLN A 176 -0.39 -1.04 -14.06
CA GLN A 176 -1.83 -1.29 -13.95
C GLN A 176 -2.48 -0.32 -12.96
N LEU A 177 -1.91 -0.11 -11.78
CA LEU A 177 -2.44 0.80 -10.76
C LEU A 177 -2.48 2.26 -11.25
N VAL A 178 -1.52 2.68 -12.09
CA VAL A 178 -1.58 3.98 -12.79
C VAL A 178 -2.78 4.03 -13.75
N GLN A 179 -3.09 2.97 -14.48
CA GLN A 179 -4.29 2.95 -15.34
C GLN A 179 -5.58 3.08 -14.52
N TRP A 180 -5.66 2.43 -13.37
CA TRP A 180 -6.77 2.57 -12.43
C TRP A 180 -6.90 3.99 -11.89
N ARG A 181 -5.80 4.60 -11.43
CA ARG A 181 -5.76 6.01 -11.03
C ARG A 181 -6.35 6.91 -12.11
N GLU A 182 -5.94 6.74 -13.36
CA GLU A 182 -6.38 7.61 -14.46
C GLU A 182 -7.87 7.46 -14.78
N LYS A 183 -8.43 6.25 -14.63
CA LYS A 183 -9.88 6.02 -14.79
C LYS A 183 -10.69 6.64 -13.64
N LEU A 184 -10.09 6.79 -12.46
CA LEU A 184 -10.78 7.19 -11.23
C LEU A 184 -10.59 8.67 -10.88
N ARG A 185 -9.56 9.34 -11.41
CA ARG A 185 -9.18 10.71 -11.01
C ARG A 185 -10.26 11.78 -11.24
N ASP A 186 -11.19 11.53 -12.15
CA ASP A 186 -12.26 12.49 -12.47
C ASP A 186 -13.44 12.37 -11.48
N SER A 187 -13.54 11.26 -10.75
CA SER A 187 -14.57 11.00 -9.73
C SER A 187 -14.03 10.98 -8.30
N PHE A 188 -12.70 10.89 -8.16
CA PHE A 188 -12.01 10.80 -6.89
C PHE A 188 -10.84 11.75 -6.85
N ARG A 189 -10.63 12.33 -5.68
CA ARG A 189 -9.37 12.95 -5.34
C ARG A 189 -8.32 11.89 -5.01
N VAL A 190 -7.12 12.05 -5.55
CA VAL A 190 -5.95 11.23 -5.23
C VAL A 190 -5.26 11.78 -3.98
N VAL A 191 -5.27 11.00 -2.89
CA VAL A 191 -4.65 11.33 -1.59
C VAL A 191 -3.20 10.88 -1.53
N PHE A 192 -2.92 9.69 -2.09
CA PHE A 192 -1.60 9.07 -2.16
C PHE A 192 -1.55 8.19 -3.42
N PRO A 193 -0.41 8.11 -4.16
CA PRO A 193 0.88 8.68 -3.83
C PRO A 193 1.10 10.07 -4.45
N CYS A 194 0.29 10.46 -5.44
CA CYS A 194 0.51 11.66 -6.23
C CYS A 194 0.40 12.93 -5.38
N PRO A 195 1.32 13.88 -5.53
CA PRO A 195 1.18 15.22 -4.95
C PRO A 195 0.29 16.15 -5.80
N HIS A 196 -0.36 15.62 -6.83
CA HIS A 196 -1.14 16.37 -7.82
C HIS A 196 -2.37 15.56 -8.28
N GLN A 197 -3.38 16.26 -8.83
CA GLN A 197 -4.59 15.65 -9.38
C GLN A 197 -4.55 15.44 -10.90
N GLY A 198 -3.61 16.09 -11.61
CA GLY A 198 -3.45 15.99 -13.07
C GLY A 198 -3.04 14.59 -13.59
N ALA A 199 -2.81 14.47 -14.89
CA ALA A 199 -2.37 13.23 -15.54
C ALA A 199 -1.04 12.73 -14.99
N CYS A 200 -0.91 11.41 -14.83
CA CYS A 200 0.31 10.82 -14.32
C CYS A 200 1.44 10.92 -15.35
N GLY A 201 2.51 11.64 -15.00
CA GLY A 201 3.70 11.80 -15.85
C GLY A 201 4.43 10.48 -16.18
N LEU A 202 4.16 9.38 -15.48
CA LEU A 202 4.71 8.06 -15.82
C LEU A 202 4.13 7.49 -17.13
N ARG A 203 3.01 8.00 -17.63
CA ARG A 203 2.47 7.56 -18.93
C ARG A 203 3.20 8.15 -20.13
N THR A 204 4.11 9.09 -19.92
CA THR A 204 4.85 9.68 -21.03
C THR A 204 5.89 8.67 -21.56
N PRO A 205 6.18 8.68 -22.87
CA PRO A 205 7.20 7.79 -23.44
C PRO A 205 8.58 7.92 -22.77
N ALA A 206 8.94 9.12 -22.31
CA ALA A 206 10.19 9.39 -21.60
C ALA A 206 10.32 8.60 -20.28
N ASN A 207 9.20 8.16 -19.71
CA ASN A 207 9.13 7.45 -18.44
C ASN A 207 8.79 5.96 -18.57
N ALA A 208 8.87 5.37 -19.78
CA ALA A 208 8.52 3.97 -20.00
C ALA A 208 9.31 2.95 -19.14
N LEU A 209 10.54 3.30 -18.73
CA LEU A 209 11.37 2.47 -17.85
C LEU A 209 11.14 2.73 -16.35
N HIS A 210 10.28 3.68 -16.02
CA HIS A 210 9.99 4.12 -14.66
C HIS A 210 8.61 3.64 -14.22
N TRP A 211 8.45 3.49 -12.91
CA TRP A 211 7.19 3.04 -12.31
C TRP A 211 7.06 3.60 -10.90
N CYS A 212 5.83 3.89 -10.48
CA CYS A 212 5.55 4.48 -9.17
C CYS A 212 5.65 3.40 -8.10
N HIS A 213 6.68 3.47 -7.25
CA HIS A 213 6.87 2.53 -6.15
C HIS A 213 7.52 3.19 -4.94
N HIS A 214 7.30 2.56 -3.80
CA HIS A 214 7.78 2.95 -2.49
C HIS A 214 8.37 1.73 -1.78
N PHE A 215 9.05 1.97 -0.67
CA PHE A 215 9.64 0.91 0.15
C PHE A 215 9.14 1.04 1.57
N ALA A 216 8.50 -0.01 2.07
CA ALA A 216 8.14 -0.09 3.47
C ALA A 216 9.37 -0.41 4.32
N SER A 217 9.38 0.12 5.54
CA SER A 217 10.36 -0.25 6.56
C SER A 217 9.78 -1.45 7.33
N PRO A 218 10.50 -2.58 7.44
CA PRO A 218 10.05 -3.65 8.31
C PRO A 218 10.07 -3.23 9.78
N PRO A 219 9.43 -3.98 10.68
CA PRO A 219 9.48 -3.75 12.11
C PRO A 219 10.92 -3.73 12.65
N ALA A 220 11.14 -2.95 13.71
CA ALA A 220 12.39 -2.96 14.44
C ALA A 220 12.67 -4.37 14.99
N GLY A 221 13.92 -4.81 14.93
CA GLY A 221 14.32 -6.12 15.44
C GLY A 221 14.07 -7.31 14.50
N VAL A 222 13.33 -7.15 13.38
CA VAL A 222 13.06 -8.29 12.47
C VAL A 222 14.34 -8.96 11.94
N PHE A 223 15.41 -8.18 11.79
CA PHE A 223 16.71 -8.70 11.32
C PHE A 223 17.51 -9.40 12.42
N ALA A 224 17.13 -9.21 13.67
CA ALA A 224 17.70 -9.91 14.82
C ALA A 224 16.89 -11.15 15.22
N ASP A 225 15.66 -11.27 14.72
CA ASP A 225 14.82 -12.46 14.92
C ASP A 225 15.30 -13.61 14.01
N SER A 226 15.86 -14.65 14.64
CA SER A 226 16.41 -15.81 13.93
C SER A 226 15.37 -16.56 13.09
N ASN A 227 14.10 -16.54 13.48
CA ASN A 227 13.05 -17.24 12.76
C ASN A 227 12.69 -16.50 11.47
N TRP A 228 12.56 -15.17 11.53
CA TRP A 228 12.38 -14.35 10.34
C TRP A 228 13.57 -14.44 9.39
N VAL A 229 14.80 -14.46 9.90
CA VAL A 229 16.00 -14.63 9.06
C VAL A 229 15.97 -15.97 8.33
N LYS A 230 15.70 -17.07 9.02
CA LYS A 230 15.57 -18.41 8.41
C LYS A 230 14.45 -18.47 7.38
N PHE A 231 13.29 -17.87 7.70
CA PHE A 231 12.17 -17.76 6.77
C PHE A 231 12.56 -16.99 5.50
N GLY A 232 13.20 -15.82 5.64
CA GLY A 232 13.65 -15.03 4.51
C GLY A 232 14.64 -15.78 3.62
N GLN A 233 15.60 -16.51 4.21
CA GLN A 233 16.55 -17.34 3.47
C GLN A 233 15.85 -18.45 2.71
N ARG A 234 14.97 -19.22 3.36
CA ARG A 234 14.26 -20.35 2.73
C ARG A 234 13.32 -19.87 1.63
N ALA A 235 12.57 -18.80 1.88
CA ALA A 235 11.66 -18.24 0.89
C ALA A 235 12.39 -17.49 -0.23
N GLY A 236 13.70 -17.21 -0.13
CA GLY A 236 14.40 -16.37 -1.11
C GLY A 236 13.86 -14.94 -1.12
N ILE A 237 13.65 -14.38 0.07
CA ILE A 237 13.09 -13.03 0.29
C ILE A 237 14.10 -12.17 1.03
N ASP A 238 14.43 -11.01 0.47
CA ASP A 238 15.15 -9.97 1.19
C ASP A 238 14.19 -9.17 2.09
N LEU A 239 14.22 -9.44 3.40
CA LEU A 239 13.40 -8.72 4.38
C LEU A 239 13.72 -7.21 4.45
N ARG A 240 14.89 -6.78 3.96
CA ARG A 240 15.29 -5.35 3.93
C ARG A 240 14.62 -4.60 2.79
N SER A 241 13.97 -5.30 1.87
CA SER A 241 13.37 -4.72 0.67
C SER A 241 11.89 -5.10 0.58
N LEU A 242 11.02 -4.17 0.96
CA LEU A 242 9.57 -4.32 0.89
C LEU A 242 8.98 -3.31 -0.09
N PRO A 243 9.20 -3.50 -1.41
CA PRO A 243 8.64 -2.60 -2.40
C PRO A 243 7.12 -2.76 -2.47
N TYR A 244 6.43 -1.65 -2.64
CA TYR A 244 4.98 -1.61 -2.83
C TYR A 244 4.58 -0.45 -3.73
N SER A 245 3.39 -0.58 -4.30
CA SER A 245 2.67 0.51 -4.98
C SER A 245 1.35 0.68 -4.25
N ALA A 246 0.86 1.90 -4.13
CA ALA A 246 -0.43 2.12 -3.50
C ALA A 246 -1.16 3.29 -4.17
N LEU A 247 -2.48 3.28 -4.02
CA LEU A 247 -3.40 4.31 -4.49
C LEU A 247 -4.43 4.53 -3.39
N VAL A 248 -4.52 5.76 -2.91
CA VAL A 248 -5.51 6.16 -1.90
C VAL A 248 -6.38 7.24 -2.50
N LEU A 249 -7.67 7.03 -2.44
CA LEU A 249 -8.68 7.85 -3.08
C LEU A 249 -9.73 8.28 -2.06
N GLU A 250 -10.28 9.47 -2.25
CA GLU A 250 -11.44 9.93 -1.51
C GLU A 250 -12.41 10.68 -2.42
N LYS A 251 -13.71 10.49 -2.20
CA LYS A 251 -14.72 11.26 -2.93
C LYS A 251 -14.56 12.75 -2.58
N PRO A 252 -14.58 13.66 -3.58
CA PRO A 252 -14.58 15.09 -3.32
C PRO A 252 -15.76 15.48 -2.44
N THR A 253 -15.51 16.40 -1.50
CA THR A 253 -16.56 17.06 -0.72
C THR A 253 -16.22 18.55 -0.65
N ALA A 254 -17.23 19.41 -0.52
CA ALA A 254 -17.03 20.87 -0.48
C ALA A 254 -16.00 21.31 0.59
N ALA A 255 -15.94 20.61 1.73
CA ALA A 255 -14.99 20.91 2.81
C ALA A 255 -13.52 20.57 2.43
N ILE A 256 -13.30 19.53 1.62
CA ILE A 256 -11.96 19.10 1.17
C ILE A 256 -11.43 20.09 0.13
N GLU A 257 -12.28 20.54 -0.80
CA GLU A 257 -11.91 21.47 -1.87
C GLU A 257 -11.37 22.81 -1.33
N THR A 258 -11.97 23.32 -0.24
CA THR A 258 -11.50 24.56 0.40
C THR A 258 -10.16 24.46 1.14
N ARG A 259 -9.78 23.27 1.65
CA ARG A 259 -8.57 23.10 2.48
C ARG A 259 -7.27 23.13 1.66
N GLU A 260 -7.35 22.86 0.35
CA GLU A 260 -6.18 22.43 -0.43
C GLU A 260 -5.74 23.37 -1.54
N ALA A 261 -6.59 24.32 -1.96
CA ALA A 261 -6.20 25.39 -2.89
C ALA A 261 -4.96 26.20 -2.44
N ALA A 262 -4.51 26.04 -1.18
CA ALA A 262 -3.33 26.71 -0.61
C ALA A 262 -2.01 25.89 -0.66
N VAL A 263 -2.02 24.60 -1.02
CA VAL A 263 -0.86 23.69 -0.83
C VAL A 263 -0.30 23.07 -2.13
N GLU A 264 -1.07 23.06 -3.22
CA GLU A 264 -0.80 22.20 -4.38
C GLU A 264 0.39 22.64 -5.26
N ASP A 265 0.71 23.93 -5.36
CA ASP A 265 1.65 24.43 -6.39
C ASP A 265 3.14 24.09 -6.18
N LEU A 266 3.53 23.56 -5.02
CA LEU A 266 4.96 23.29 -4.71
C LEU A 266 5.24 21.88 -4.17
N ALA A 267 4.24 20.99 -4.17
CA ALA A 267 4.39 19.65 -3.61
C ALA A 267 5.08 18.69 -4.59
N GLY A 268 6.10 17.99 -4.09
CA GLY A 268 6.90 17.03 -4.83
C GLY A 268 7.12 15.74 -4.06
N ARG A 269 7.12 14.60 -4.75
CA ARG A 269 7.35 13.28 -4.17
C ARG A 269 8.55 12.58 -4.80
N ILE A 270 9.42 12.04 -3.95
CA ILE A 270 10.42 11.06 -4.36
C ILE A 270 9.76 9.70 -4.61
N ILE A 271 9.96 9.16 -5.81
CA ILE A 271 9.59 7.80 -6.20
C ILE A 271 10.82 6.88 -6.06
N GLY A 272 10.60 5.70 -5.49
CA GLY A 272 11.65 4.69 -5.32
C GLY A 272 12.76 5.11 -4.35
N ARG A 273 13.97 4.62 -4.60
CA ARG A 273 15.16 4.91 -3.76
C ARG A 273 16.01 6.03 -4.36
N PRO A 274 16.32 7.08 -3.58
CA PRO A 274 17.37 8.03 -3.92
C PRO A 274 18.74 7.35 -4.01
N LYS A 275 19.57 7.81 -4.93
CA LYS A 275 20.98 7.46 -5.04
C LYS A 275 21.82 8.59 -4.45
N VAL A 276 22.28 8.40 -3.22
CA VAL A 276 23.13 9.37 -2.52
C VAL A 276 24.58 9.19 -2.96
N SER A 277 25.25 10.28 -3.30
CA SER A 277 26.67 10.33 -3.67
C SER A 277 27.38 11.52 -3.00
N LYS A 278 28.71 11.59 -3.10
CA LYS A 278 29.49 12.69 -2.50
C LYS A 278 29.04 14.09 -2.98
N PRO A 279 28.84 14.35 -4.30
CA PRO A 279 28.44 15.69 -4.77
C PRO A 279 26.93 15.96 -4.66
N CYS A 280 26.08 14.94 -4.83
CA CYS A 280 24.64 15.13 -4.97
C CYS A 280 23.83 13.88 -4.59
N THR A 281 22.53 14.05 -4.43
CA THR A 281 21.55 12.96 -4.35
C THR A 281 20.67 12.98 -5.59
N ARG A 282 20.57 11.85 -6.30
CA ARG A 282 19.73 11.71 -7.49
C ARG A 282 18.49 10.88 -7.17
N PHE A 283 17.34 11.28 -7.70
CA PHE A 283 16.09 10.55 -7.48
C PHE A 283 15.11 10.78 -8.64
N LEU A 284 14.10 9.91 -8.72
CA LEU A 284 12.94 10.16 -9.58
C LEU A 284 11.95 11.01 -8.78
N GLY A 285 11.64 12.20 -9.28
CA GLY A 285 10.69 13.11 -8.67
C GLY A 285 9.37 13.14 -9.45
N CYS A 286 8.27 13.32 -8.72
CA CYS A 286 6.93 13.56 -9.24
C CYS A 286 6.38 14.82 -8.62
N ASP A 287 5.92 15.76 -9.43
CA ASP A 287 5.21 16.97 -9.03
C ASP A 287 4.03 17.24 -9.99
N SER A 288 3.41 18.42 -9.90
CA SER A 288 2.30 18.84 -10.76
C SER A 288 2.64 18.84 -12.24
N ASP A 289 3.92 19.03 -12.58
CA ASP A 289 4.34 19.27 -13.95
C ASP A 289 4.67 17.94 -14.65
N GLN A 290 5.50 17.11 -14.00
CA GLN A 290 5.97 15.87 -14.61
C GLN A 290 6.57 14.87 -13.61
N VAL A 291 6.88 13.68 -14.15
CA VAL A 291 7.80 12.74 -13.50
C VAL A 291 9.14 12.83 -14.21
N GLN A 292 10.20 13.12 -13.47
CA GLN A 292 11.54 13.33 -14.04
C GLN A 292 12.65 13.01 -13.05
N ARG A 293 13.87 12.82 -13.58
CA ARG A 293 15.05 12.65 -12.73
C ARG A 293 15.50 14.01 -12.22
N LEU A 294 15.63 14.10 -10.90
CA LEU A 294 16.10 15.29 -10.22
C LEU A 294 17.44 15.03 -9.53
N GLU A 295 18.27 16.06 -9.49
CA GLU A 295 19.53 16.08 -8.75
C GLU A 295 19.48 17.17 -7.67
N MET A 296 19.66 16.76 -6.42
CA MET A 296 19.81 17.66 -5.28
C MET A 296 21.30 17.80 -4.91
N PRO A 297 21.93 18.97 -5.13
CA PRO A 297 23.30 19.21 -4.72
C PRO A 297 23.45 19.06 -3.20
N LYS A 298 24.49 18.38 -2.73
CA LYS A 298 24.72 18.19 -1.28
C LYS A 298 24.89 19.51 -0.52
N LYS A 299 25.43 20.53 -1.19
CA LYS A 299 25.62 21.88 -0.65
C LYS A 299 24.29 22.60 -0.33
N LEU A 300 23.19 22.18 -0.95
CA LEU A 300 21.86 22.74 -0.68
C LEU A 300 21.42 22.40 0.73
N ASN A 301 21.51 21.13 1.11
CA ASN A 301 21.16 20.66 2.45
C ASN A 301 21.89 19.35 2.78
N ALA A 302 23.07 19.46 3.40
CA ALA A 302 23.91 18.30 3.70
C ALA A 302 23.30 17.36 4.75
N ARG A 303 22.46 17.88 5.67
CA ARG A 303 21.78 17.08 6.70
C ARG A 303 20.70 16.23 6.07
N LEU A 304 19.86 16.81 5.21
CA LEU A 304 18.83 16.09 4.48
C LEU A 304 19.44 15.04 3.54
N ALA A 305 20.47 15.40 2.76
CA ALA A 305 21.12 14.49 1.81
C ALA A 305 21.61 13.18 2.46
N LYS A 306 22.14 13.25 3.69
CA LYS A 306 22.61 12.07 4.46
C LYS A 306 21.48 11.17 4.99
N LYS A 307 20.24 11.68 5.00
CA LYS A 307 19.07 10.95 5.50
C LYS A 307 18.23 10.36 4.37
N LEU A 308 18.29 10.87 3.13
CA LEU A 308 17.37 10.49 2.05
C LEU A 308 17.41 9.01 1.62
N ASP A 309 18.52 8.31 1.84
CA ASP A 309 18.64 6.88 1.60
C ASP A 309 18.05 6.00 2.73
N ARG A 310 17.70 6.62 3.87
CA ARG A 310 17.15 5.91 5.03
C ARG A 310 15.69 5.53 4.80
N PRO A 311 15.23 4.40 5.36
CA PRO A 311 13.85 3.92 5.18
C PRO A 311 12.80 4.95 5.61
N ASN A 312 13.01 5.58 6.77
CA ASN A 312 12.07 6.54 7.36
C ASN A 312 12.21 7.98 6.82
N ALA A 313 13.05 8.20 5.81
CA ALA A 313 13.26 9.54 5.26
C ALA A 313 11.95 10.11 4.69
N PRO A 314 11.74 11.43 4.81
CA PRO A 314 10.60 12.07 4.17
C PRO A 314 10.60 11.79 2.67
N ARG A 315 9.40 11.58 2.12
CA ARG A 315 9.20 11.35 0.68
C ARG A 315 8.38 12.43 0.01
N LEU A 316 7.71 13.28 0.79
CA LEU A 316 6.94 14.42 0.32
C LEU A 316 7.62 15.73 0.74
N PHE A 317 7.80 16.62 -0.21
CA PHE A 317 8.57 17.84 -0.07
C PHE A 317 7.85 19.02 -0.69
N ARG A 318 8.14 20.20 -0.17
CA ARG A 318 7.99 21.44 -0.90
C ARG A 318 9.30 21.62 -1.65
N TRP A 319 9.28 21.58 -2.98
CA TRP A 319 10.51 21.75 -3.75
C TRP A 319 10.38 22.76 -4.88
N LYS A 320 11.54 23.26 -5.33
CA LYS A 320 11.71 23.98 -6.58
C LYS A 320 12.92 23.40 -7.31
N HIS A 321 12.80 23.25 -8.62
CA HIS A 321 13.89 22.79 -9.46
C HIS A 321 13.93 23.57 -10.77
N GLU A 322 15.12 23.67 -11.34
CA GLU A 322 15.38 24.28 -12.64
C GLU A 322 16.25 23.32 -13.45
N GLN A 323 15.82 22.97 -14.67
CA GLN A 323 16.56 22.08 -15.57
C GLN A 323 17.02 20.77 -14.88
N GLY A 324 16.14 20.17 -14.07
CA GLY A 324 16.40 18.93 -13.35
C GLY A 324 17.28 19.06 -12.09
N LYS A 325 17.66 20.28 -11.70
CA LYS A 325 18.42 20.53 -10.46
C LYS A 325 17.54 21.15 -9.40
N VAL A 326 17.51 20.55 -8.21
CA VAL A 326 16.78 21.06 -7.07
C VAL A 326 17.50 22.27 -6.49
N ILE A 327 16.78 23.39 -6.36
CA ILE A 327 17.28 24.67 -5.84
C ILE A 327 16.71 25.02 -4.45
N ALA A 328 15.58 24.40 -4.08
CA ALA A 328 15.00 24.48 -2.74
C ALA A 328 14.23 23.17 -2.45
N MET A 329 14.31 22.67 -1.22
CA MET A 329 13.66 21.41 -0.83
C MET A 329 13.49 21.31 0.68
N ASP A 330 12.24 21.30 1.13
CA ASP A 330 11.87 21.18 2.55
C ASP A 330 10.83 20.08 2.72
N PRO A 331 10.96 19.17 3.71
CA PRO A 331 9.93 18.17 3.99
C PRO A 331 8.58 18.83 4.31
N LEU A 332 7.49 18.36 3.67
CA LEU A 332 6.13 18.85 3.95
C LEU A 332 5.53 18.23 5.21
N VAL A 333 5.94 17.00 5.51
CA VAL A 333 5.61 16.30 6.74
C VAL A 333 6.86 16.32 7.60
N ARG A 334 6.78 16.93 8.80
CA ARG A 334 7.88 16.89 9.77
C ARG A 334 8.00 15.45 10.29
N ASP A 335 9.23 14.96 10.43
CA ASP A 335 9.47 13.74 11.19
C ASP A 335 8.97 14.00 12.61
N ASP A 336 8.06 13.15 13.12
CA ASP A 336 7.96 13.00 14.57
C ASP A 336 9.30 12.42 15.02
N GLU A 337 10.10 13.23 15.70
CA GLU A 337 11.20 12.72 16.51
C GLU A 337 10.57 11.97 17.69
N SER A 338 10.41 10.65 17.52
CA SER A 338 10.19 9.71 18.62
C SER A 338 10.87 8.39 18.29
#